data_AF-A0A1M5JFK2-F1
#
_entry.id   AF-A0A1M5JFK2-F1
#
_cell.length_a   1.000
_cell.length_b   1.000
_cell.length_c   1.000
_cell.angle_alpha   90.00
_cell.angle_beta   90.00
_cell.angle_gamma   90.00
#
_symmetry.space_group_name_H-M   'P 1'
#
loop_
_entity.id
_entity.type
_entity.pdbx_description
1 polymer ?
#
loop_
_entity_poly.entity_id
_entity_poly.type
_entity_poly.pdbx_seq_one_letter_code
_entity_poly.pdbx_strand_id
1 'polypeptide(L)'
;MIECNRTMEQARRDFSAGRLSSALFVRVPMSQGEWQIRLLGAKGDAGMLLDVKNLEPQVFPGLDSAARALEQIGFSFSQLKPAP
;
A
#
# COMPACT_ATOMS: atom_id res chain seq x y z
N MET A 1 -7.33 6.82 15.59
CA MET A 1 -6.34 6.24 14.66
C MET A 1 -6.31 7.19 13.48
N ILE A 2 -5.17 7.81 13.16
CA ILE A 2 -5.09 8.76 12.03
C ILE A 2 -4.71 7.94 10.80
N GLU A 3 -5.61 7.84 9.83
CA GLU A 3 -5.28 7.20 8.56
C GLU A 3 -4.45 8.15 7.70
N CYS A 4 -3.18 7.80 7.50
CA CYS A 4 -2.22 8.58 6.72
C CYS A 4 -2.12 7.99 5.32
N ASN A 5 -2.99 8.43 4.42
CA ASN A 5 -2.94 8.06 3.01
C ASN A 5 -1.72 8.68 2.33
N ARG A 6 -1.07 7.94 1.42
CA ARG A 6 0.24 8.31 0.87
C ARG A 6 0.30 8.04 -0.62
N THR A 7 0.93 8.94 -1.37
CA THR A 7 1.33 8.66 -2.74
C THR A 7 2.54 7.70 -2.76
N MET A 8 2.85 7.12 -3.93
CA MET A 8 4.04 6.27 -4.13
C MET A 8 5.34 6.90 -3.63
N GLU A 9 5.57 8.18 -3.92
CA GLU A 9 6.78 8.89 -3.48
C GLU A 9 6.82 9.07 -1.96
N GLN A 10 5.68 9.41 -1.34
CA GLN A 10 5.58 9.54 0.11
C GLN A 10 5.76 8.19 0.80
N ALA A 11 5.19 7.12 0.24
CA ALA A 11 5.36 5.76 0.74
C ALA A 11 6.82 5.31 0.69
N ARG A 12 7.54 5.55 -0.43
CA ARG A 12 8.99 5.29 -0.54
C ARG A 12 9.79 6.01 0.53
N ARG A 13 9.50 7.31 0.74
CA ARG A 13 10.19 8.14 1.73
C ARG A 13 9.94 7.66 3.14
N ASP A 14 8.69 7.36 3.47
CA ASP A 14 8.29 6.94 4.81
C ASP A 14 8.76 5.52 5.13
N PHE A 15 8.81 4.63 4.14
CA PHE A 15 9.43 3.31 4.26
C PHE A 15 10.93 3.42 4.53
N SER A 16 11.64 4.24 3.74
CA SER A 16 13.09 4.46 3.93
C SER A 16 13.42 5.12 5.27
N ALA A 17 12.49 5.92 5.82
CA ALA A 17 12.59 6.51 7.15
C ALA A 17 12.18 5.56 8.29
N GLY A 18 11.81 4.30 7.99
CA GLY A 18 11.39 3.31 8.97
C GLY A 18 10.02 3.55 9.60
N ARG A 19 9.20 4.44 9.01
CA ARG A 19 7.84 4.71 9.51
C ARG A 19 6.87 3.62 9.08
N LEU A 20 7.04 3.11 7.86
CA LEU A 20 6.27 1.98 7.34
C LEU A 20 7.05 0.68 7.55
N SER A 21 6.37 -0.35 8.03
CA SER A 21 6.97 -1.63 8.41
C SER A 21 6.34 -2.84 7.73
N SER A 22 5.10 -2.71 7.24
CA SER A 22 4.41 -3.78 6.53
C SER A 22 3.40 -3.22 5.53
N ALA A 23 2.93 -4.07 4.62
CA ALA A 23 1.86 -3.74 3.71
C ALA A 23 0.88 -4.91 3.56
N LEU A 24 -0.35 -4.60 3.15
CA LEU A 24 -1.43 -5.54 2.94
C LEU A 24 -2.09 -5.29 1.59
N PHE A 25 -2.37 -6.36 0.86
CA PHE A 25 -3.22 -6.28 -0.32
C PHE A 25 -4.69 -6.33 0.08
N VAL A 26 -5.47 -5.38 -0.41
CA VAL A 26 -6.91 -5.28 -0.17
C VAL A 26 -7.62 -5.53 -1.49
N ARG A 27 -8.57 -6.47 -1.55
CA ARG A 27 -9.40 -6.62 -2.75
C ARG A 27 -10.40 -5.48 -2.86
N VAL A 28 -10.57 -4.95 -4.05
CA VAL A 28 -11.62 -3.96 -4.32
C VAL A 28 -12.97 -4.70 -4.31
N PRO A 29 -13.96 -4.25 -3.51
CA PRO A 29 -15.29 -4.85 -3.51
C PRO A 29 -15.92 -4.83 -4.90
N MET A 30 -16.65 -5.89 -5.26
CA MET A 30 -17.34 -6.06 -6.54
C MET A 30 -16.45 -6.20 -7.80
N SER A 31 -15.12 -6.18 -7.63
CA SER A 31 -14.17 -6.45 -8.72
C SER A 31 -13.51 -7.81 -8.56
N GLN A 32 -13.43 -8.59 -9.64
CA GLN A 32 -12.89 -9.96 -9.59
C GLN A 32 -11.36 -10.05 -9.64
N GLY A 33 -10.66 -8.95 -9.97
CA GLY A 33 -9.21 -8.96 -10.16
C GLY A 33 -8.49 -7.71 -9.66
N GLU A 34 -9.21 -6.75 -9.10
CA GLU A 34 -8.64 -5.46 -8.70
C GLU A 34 -8.18 -5.45 -7.25
N TRP A 35 -7.02 -4.86 -7.03
CA TRP A 35 -6.35 -4.81 -5.75
C TRP A 35 -5.96 -3.37 -5.39
N GLN A 36 -5.98 -3.08 -4.10
CA GLN A 36 -5.44 -1.87 -3.51
C GLN A 36 -4.37 -2.25 -2.49
N ILE A 37 -3.54 -1.29 -2.12
CA ILE A 37 -2.47 -1.50 -1.15
C ILE A 37 -2.75 -0.67 0.08
N ARG A 38 -2.80 -1.33 1.23
CA ARG A 38 -2.81 -0.69 2.55
C ARG A 38 -1.42 -0.77 3.16
N LEU A 39 -0.85 0.39 3.45
CA LEU A 39 0.45 0.54 4.10
C LEU A 39 0.24 0.56 5.62
N LEU A 40 1.14 -0.10 6.34
CA LEU A 40 1.09 -0.23 7.79
C LEU A 40 2.41 0.24 8.38
N GLY A 41 2.35 1.17 9.31
CA GLY A 41 3.49 1.73 10.03
C GLY A 41 3.39 1.59 11.55
N ALA A 42 4.43 2.05 12.23
CA ALA A 42 4.48 2.08 13.68
C ALA A 42 3.42 3.05 14.26
N LYS A 43 2.78 2.67 15.39
CA LYS A 43 1.88 3.52 16.18
C LYS A 43 0.69 4.14 15.42
N GLY A 44 0.01 3.35 14.61
CA GLY A 44 -1.25 3.77 13.97
C GLY A 44 -1.07 4.57 12.70
N ASP A 45 0.15 4.64 12.18
CA ASP A 45 0.50 5.25 10.90
C ASP A 45 0.14 4.29 9.74
N ALA A 46 -1.14 3.98 9.62
CA ALA A 46 -1.70 3.12 8.58
C ALA A 46 -2.46 3.97 7.56
N GLY A 47 -2.50 3.55 6.30
CA GLY A 47 -3.28 4.25 5.28
C GLY A 47 -3.22 3.58 3.93
N MET A 48 -4.02 4.08 2.99
CA MET A 48 -4.04 3.56 1.63
C MET A 48 -2.94 4.22 0.79
N LEU A 49 -2.40 3.44 -0.13
CA LEU A 49 -1.62 3.98 -1.23
C LEU A 49 -2.57 4.72 -2.18
N LEU A 50 -2.27 5.98 -2.49
CA LEU A 50 -3.08 6.85 -3.34
C LEU A 50 -2.48 7.00 -4.74
N ASP A 51 -3.36 7.12 -5.72
CA ASP A 51 -3.03 7.63 -7.03
C ASP A 51 -2.87 9.16 -6.98
N VAL A 52 -1.80 9.66 -7.61
CA VAL A 52 -1.44 11.09 -7.58
C VAL A 52 -2.44 11.95 -8.36
N LYS A 53 -3.11 11.40 -9.37
CA LYS A 53 -4.01 12.17 -10.25
C LYS A 53 -5.35 12.44 -9.57
N ASN A 54 -5.90 11.43 -8.91
CA ASN A 54 -7.26 11.49 -8.37
C ASN A 54 -7.31 11.62 -6.85
N LEU A 55 -6.17 11.45 -6.15
CA LEU A 55 -6.10 11.39 -4.68
C LEU A 55 -6.99 10.29 -4.07
N GLU A 56 -7.32 9.28 -4.87
CA GLU A 56 -8.09 8.11 -4.48
C GLU A 56 -7.16 6.91 -4.25
N PRO A 57 -7.60 5.87 -3.50
CA PRO A 57 -6.82 4.65 -3.34
C PRO A 57 -6.43 4.05 -4.70
N GLN A 58 -5.13 3.85 -4.90
CA GLN A 58 -4.61 3.34 -6.16
C GLN A 58 -5.10 1.92 -6.40
N VAL A 59 -5.81 1.74 -7.52
CA VAL A 59 -6.33 0.44 -7.95
C VAL A 59 -5.37 -0.18 -8.95
N PHE A 60 -5.03 -1.44 -8.70
CA PHE A 60 -4.18 -2.27 -9.54
C PHE A 60 -5.02 -3.38 -10.17
N PRO A 61 -4.92 -3.60 -11.49
CA PRO A 61 -5.76 -4.57 -12.21
C PRO A 61 -5.40 -6.04 -11.94
N GLY A 62 -4.41 -6.30 -11.09
CA GLY A 62 -3.93 -7.64 -10.75
C GLY A 62 -2.94 -7.61 -9.60
N LEU A 63 -2.74 -8.77 -8.98
CA LEU A 63 -1.87 -8.92 -7.82
C LEU A 63 -0.40 -8.65 -8.17
N ASP A 64 0.07 -9.10 -9.34
CA ASP A 64 1.43 -8.84 -9.82
C ASP A 64 1.74 -7.35 -9.96
N SER A 65 0.78 -6.57 -10.46
CA SER A 65 0.91 -5.11 -10.58
C SER A 65 1.01 -4.44 -9.21
N ALA A 66 0.20 -4.90 -8.24
CA ALA A 66 0.27 -4.42 -6.86
C ALA A 66 1.59 -4.82 -6.18
N ALA A 67 2.07 -6.05 -6.41
CA ALA A 67 3.34 -6.53 -5.87
C ALA A 67 4.53 -5.71 -6.40
N ARG A 68 4.57 -5.44 -7.71
CA ARG A 68 5.58 -4.55 -8.30
C ARG A 68 5.57 -3.16 -7.69
N ALA A 69 4.40 -2.63 -7.35
CA ALA A 69 4.29 -1.34 -6.67
C ALA A 69 4.92 -1.38 -5.26
N LEU A 70 4.73 -2.47 -4.51
CA LEU A 70 5.36 -2.65 -3.19
C LEU A 70 6.87 -2.81 -3.29
N GLU A 71 7.37 -3.59 -4.25
CA GLU A 71 8.79 -3.72 -4.53
C GLU A 71 9.42 -2.37 -4.88
N GLN A 72 8.71 -1.56 -5.69
CA GLN A 72 9.10 -0.19 -5.97
C GLN A 72 9.18 0.65 -4.69
N ILE A 73 8.25 0.51 -3.75
CA ILE A 73 8.31 1.24 -2.47
C ILE A 73 9.52 0.79 -1.63
N GLY A 74 9.98 -0.45 -1.81
CA GLY A 74 11.11 -1.05 -1.10
C GLY A 74 10.70 -2.17 -0.14
N PHE A 75 9.41 -2.53 -0.09
CA PHE A 75 8.95 -3.64 0.72
C PHE A 75 9.47 -4.97 0.18
N SER A 76 9.97 -5.81 1.08
CA SER A 76 10.30 -7.21 0.76
C SER A 76 9.11 -8.14 1.01
N PHE A 77 9.10 -9.30 0.36
CA PHE A 77 8.04 -10.32 0.52
C PHE A 77 7.76 -10.68 1.98
N SER A 78 8.80 -10.75 2.83
CA SER A 78 8.68 -11.03 4.27
C SER A 78 7.87 -10.00 5.06
N GLN A 79 7.66 -8.81 4.50
CA GLN A 79 6.92 -7.71 5.13
C GLN A 79 5.47 -7.62 4.63
N LEU A 80 5.07 -8.52 3.73
CA LEU A 80 3.69 -8.66 3.26
C LEU A 80 2.88 -9.43 4.30
N LYS A 81 1.77 -8.85 4.73
CA LYS A 81 0.80 -9.56 5.56
C LYS A 81 -0.32 -10.12 4.69
N PRO A 82 -0.75 -11.37 4.92
CA PRO A 82 -1.94 -11.89 4.26
C PRO A 82 -3.16 -11.05 4.67
N ALA A 83 -4.06 -10.82 3.72
CA ALA A 83 -5.36 -10.24 4.01
C ALA A 83 -6.11 -11.15 5.02
N PRO A 84 -6.74 -10.59 6.07
CA PRO A 84 -7.60 -11.36 6.98
C PRO A 84 -8.86 -11.89 6.27
#